data_AF-A0A7G9YFF1-F1
#
_entry.id   AF-A0A7G9YFF1-F1
#
_cell.length_a   1.000
_cell.length_b   1.000
_cell.length_c   1.000
_cell.angle_alpha   90.00
_cell.angle_beta   90.00
_cell.angle_gamma   90.00
#
_symmetry.space_group_name_H-M   'P 1'
#
loop_
_entity.id
_entity.type
_entity.pdbx_description
1 polymer ?
#
loop_
_entity_poly.entity_id
_entity_poly.type
_entity_poly.pdbx_seq_one_letter_code
_entity_poly.pdbx_strand_id
1 'polypeptide(L)'
;MICYDYEPIYALGSMLGGSDADDFLKLMDQIDVWGIDVMSTGVILAWATEAQEKGIISDTETMGIKLDWGNYAAYIDAVRLIIEQPNEFYKALARGVLHAASMYGGEDYALAFGGNEMPRYHTGPGAHIGALIGARHSHLDNAGYSVDQNILSEKQISPEELVETLLAEERWRQTLSSLVICFFARGIYQPDTICKSLHSADFNLTPVDLYRIGEEIHREKYRFKIREGFSLENLRLPGRIFETQSPVGKLDEEFIRRAIRICQEKVAL
;
A
#
# COMPACT_ATOMS: atom_id res chain seq x y z
N MET A 1 -21.34 11.51 3.56
CA MET A 1 -21.18 10.93 2.21
C MET A 1 -20.24 9.76 2.40
N ILE A 2 -20.74 8.53 2.22
CA ILE A 2 -19.97 7.32 2.54
C ILE A 2 -19.09 6.97 1.33
N CYS A 3 -17.78 6.80 1.53
CA CYS A 3 -16.81 6.58 0.46
C CYS A 3 -16.80 5.11 -0.02
N TYR A 4 -17.51 4.79 -1.09
CA TYR A 4 -17.60 3.41 -1.63
C TYR A 4 -16.52 3.08 -2.68
N ASP A 5 -15.30 3.53 -2.44
CA ASP A 5 -14.17 3.25 -3.34
C ASP A 5 -13.63 1.81 -3.21
N TYR A 6 -12.79 1.43 -4.17
CA TYR A 6 -12.20 0.09 -4.26
C TYR A 6 -11.42 -0.33 -3.01
N GLU A 7 -10.59 0.56 -2.45
CA GLU A 7 -9.75 0.29 -1.28
C GLU A 7 -10.55 0.18 0.04
N PRO A 8 -11.52 1.08 0.35
CA PRO A 8 -12.40 0.89 1.50
C PRO A 8 -13.17 -0.44 1.48
N ILE A 9 -13.78 -0.80 0.34
CA ILE A 9 -14.51 -2.08 0.17
C ILE A 9 -13.58 -3.28 0.37
N TYR A 10 -12.31 -3.16 0.00
CA TYR A 10 -11.31 -4.15 0.35
C TYR A 10 -11.05 -4.22 1.83
N ALA A 11 -10.59 -3.11 2.41
CA ALA A 11 -9.98 -3.08 3.72
C ALA A 11 -10.98 -3.44 4.81
N LEU A 12 -12.23 -2.97 4.70
CA LEU A 12 -13.28 -3.27 5.69
C LEU A 12 -14.25 -4.36 5.23
N GLY A 13 -14.18 -4.78 3.96
CA GLY A 13 -15.01 -5.87 3.43
C GLY A 13 -14.22 -7.16 3.37
N SER A 14 -13.68 -7.45 2.19
CA SER A 14 -13.04 -8.75 1.90
C SER A 14 -11.82 -9.07 2.77
N MET A 15 -11.04 -8.05 3.18
CA MET A 15 -9.88 -8.27 4.06
C MET A 15 -10.31 -8.73 5.46
N LEU A 16 -11.48 -8.27 5.93
CA LEU A 16 -12.08 -8.70 7.20
C LEU A 16 -12.97 -9.93 7.05
N GLY A 17 -13.05 -10.55 5.86
CA GLY A 17 -13.95 -11.67 5.59
C GLY A 17 -15.44 -11.30 5.63
N GLY A 18 -15.77 -10.00 5.59
CA GLY A 18 -17.14 -9.51 5.65
C GLY A 18 -17.82 -9.46 4.27
N SER A 19 -19.14 -9.67 4.27
CA SER A 19 -19.97 -9.61 3.06
C SER A 19 -21.29 -8.84 3.24
N ASP A 20 -21.60 -8.41 4.46
CA ASP A 20 -22.79 -7.60 4.75
C ASP A 20 -22.54 -6.12 4.43
N ALA A 21 -23.32 -5.56 3.52
CA ALA A 21 -23.14 -4.18 3.07
C ALA A 21 -23.55 -3.15 4.12
N ASP A 22 -24.63 -3.40 4.87
CA ASP A 22 -25.17 -2.43 5.84
C ASP A 22 -24.21 -2.27 7.03
N ASP A 23 -23.67 -3.38 7.52
CA ASP A 23 -22.72 -3.38 8.63
C ASP A 23 -21.34 -2.87 8.19
N PHE A 24 -20.91 -3.17 6.97
CA PHE A 24 -19.74 -2.52 6.36
C PHE A 24 -19.89 -1.00 6.33
N LEU A 25 -21.04 -0.47 5.90
CA LEU A 25 -21.29 0.96 5.84
C LEU A 25 -21.26 1.60 7.24
N LYS A 26 -21.74 0.90 8.28
CA LYS A 26 -21.64 1.39 9.67
C LYS A 26 -20.19 1.49 10.15
N LEU A 27 -19.36 0.47 9.86
CA LEU A 27 -17.94 0.51 10.21
C LEU A 27 -17.22 1.64 9.46
N MET A 28 -17.52 1.83 8.17
CA MET A 28 -16.95 2.89 7.37
C MET A 28 -17.34 4.28 7.88
N ASP A 29 -18.61 4.49 8.23
CA ASP A 29 -19.08 5.75 8.82
C ASP A 29 -18.33 6.09 10.12
N GLN A 30 -18.07 5.09 10.97
CA GLN A 30 -17.26 5.29 12.17
C GLN A 30 -15.83 5.73 11.84
N ILE A 31 -15.16 5.03 10.92
CA ILE A 31 -13.79 5.36 10.49
C ILE A 31 -13.72 6.78 9.91
N ASP A 32 -14.68 7.15 9.07
CA ASP A 32 -14.79 8.49 8.47
C ASP A 32 -15.00 9.57 9.54
N VAL A 33 -15.85 9.33 10.54
CA VAL A 33 -16.10 10.26 11.65
C VAL A 33 -14.84 10.50 12.48
N TRP A 34 -14.05 9.46 12.72
CA TRP A 34 -12.80 9.57 13.47
C TRP A 34 -11.62 10.11 12.63
N GLY A 35 -11.74 10.09 11.30
CA GLY A 35 -10.72 10.61 10.39
C GLY A 35 -9.44 9.79 10.35
N ILE A 36 -9.55 8.46 10.53
CA ILE A 36 -8.41 7.53 10.43
C ILE A 36 -8.36 6.85 9.06
N ASP A 37 -7.18 6.37 8.67
CA ASP A 37 -7.01 5.70 7.38
C ASP A 37 -7.75 4.35 7.35
N VAL A 38 -8.66 4.22 6.39
CA VAL A 38 -9.50 3.03 6.20
C VAL A 38 -8.70 1.79 5.85
N MET A 39 -7.64 1.93 5.04
CA MET A 39 -6.81 0.81 4.63
C MET A 39 -6.03 0.25 5.81
N SER A 40 -5.29 1.12 6.50
CA SER A 40 -4.50 0.75 7.67
C SER A 40 -5.39 0.11 8.73
N THR A 41 -6.54 0.73 9.03
CA THR A 41 -7.49 0.21 10.01
C THR A 41 -7.95 -1.21 9.64
N GLY A 42 -8.36 -1.44 8.39
CA GLY A 42 -8.79 -2.77 7.94
C GLY A 42 -7.70 -3.83 8.03
N VAL A 43 -6.47 -3.52 7.61
CA VAL A 43 -5.33 -4.46 7.68
C VAL A 43 -4.93 -4.76 9.12
N ILE A 44 -4.94 -3.76 10.00
CA ILE A 44 -4.67 -3.92 11.44
C ILE A 44 -5.71 -4.82 12.10
N LEU A 45 -7.00 -4.59 11.80
CA LEU A 45 -8.09 -5.42 12.32
C LEU A 45 -8.03 -6.86 11.81
N ALA A 46 -7.65 -7.06 10.54
CA ALA A 46 -7.43 -8.40 9.98
C ALA A 46 -6.29 -9.13 10.69
N TRP A 47 -5.15 -8.45 10.92
CA TRP A 47 -4.05 -9.03 11.70
C TRP A 47 -4.48 -9.36 13.12
N ALA A 48 -5.23 -8.47 13.80
CA ALA A 48 -5.71 -8.70 15.16
C ALA A 48 -6.68 -9.88 15.23
N THR A 49 -7.56 -10.02 14.24
CA THR A 49 -8.48 -11.16 14.10
C THR A 49 -7.68 -12.46 13.98
N GLU A 50 -6.72 -12.54 13.05
CA GLU A 50 -5.90 -13.74 12.87
C GLU A 50 -5.01 -14.02 14.09
N ALA A 51 -4.47 -12.99 14.75
CA ALA A 51 -3.67 -13.12 15.96
C ALA A 51 -4.49 -13.67 17.13
N GLN A 52 -5.75 -13.25 17.28
CA GLN A 52 -6.64 -13.79 18.32
C GLN A 52 -7.05 -15.23 18.00
N GLU A 53 -7.38 -15.53 16.74
CA GLU A 53 -7.70 -16.89 16.28
C GLU A 53 -6.54 -17.86 16.52
N LYS A 54 -5.30 -17.42 16.31
CA LYS A 54 -4.07 -18.19 16.57
C LYS A 54 -3.67 -18.23 18.05
N GLY A 55 -4.38 -17.53 18.94
CA GLY A 55 -4.07 -17.45 20.37
C GLY A 55 -2.79 -16.68 20.69
N ILE A 56 -2.30 -15.85 19.76
CA ILE A 56 -1.17 -14.95 19.98
C ILE A 56 -1.56 -13.79 20.91
N ILE A 57 -2.80 -13.32 20.77
CA ILE A 57 -3.44 -12.38 21.70
C ILE A 57 -4.68 -13.04 22.31
N SER A 58 -5.08 -12.59 23.49
CA SER A 58 -6.21 -13.14 24.24
C SER A 58 -7.30 -12.09 24.46
N ASP A 59 -8.39 -12.51 25.11
CA ASP A 59 -9.47 -11.64 25.56
C ASP A 59 -8.99 -10.56 26.54
N THR A 60 -7.82 -10.75 27.16
CA THR A 60 -7.23 -9.77 28.06
C THR A 60 -6.79 -8.53 27.28
N GLU A 61 -6.04 -8.73 26.19
CA GLU A 61 -5.57 -7.65 25.31
C GLU A 61 -6.73 -6.95 24.62
N THR A 62 -7.71 -7.71 24.13
CA THR A 62 -8.88 -7.18 23.42
C THR A 62 -10.00 -6.68 24.35
N MET A 63 -9.78 -6.68 25.67
CA MET A 63 -10.76 -6.27 26.67
C MET A 63 -12.12 -7.00 26.55
N GLY A 64 -12.07 -8.28 26.19
CA GLY A 64 -13.23 -9.14 26.02
C GLY A 64 -13.87 -9.10 24.63
N ILE A 65 -13.38 -8.26 23.72
CA ILE A 65 -13.86 -8.23 22.33
C ILE A 65 -13.42 -9.52 21.61
N LYS A 66 -14.38 -10.18 20.97
CA LYS A 66 -14.16 -11.34 20.09
C LYS A 66 -14.07 -10.85 18.65
N LEU A 67 -12.85 -10.78 18.14
CA LEU A 67 -12.58 -10.45 16.74
C LEU A 67 -12.75 -11.73 15.93
N ASP A 68 -13.87 -11.81 15.21
CA ASP A 68 -14.17 -12.90 14.29
C ASP A 68 -14.32 -12.33 12.87
N TRP A 69 -13.88 -13.09 11.86
CA TRP A 69 -14.01 -12.69 10.46
C TRP A 69 -15.48 -12.36 10.12
N GLY A 70 -15.70 -11.15 9.59
CA GLY A 70 -17.01 -10.61 9.23
C GLY A 70 -17.83 -10.06 10.40
N ASN A 71 -17.31 -10.07 11.63
CA ASN A 71 -18.02 -9.52 12.80
C ASN A 71 -17.83 -8.00 12.92
N TYR A 72 -18.62 -7.27 12.15
CA TYR A 72 -18.59 -5.81 12.10
C TYR A 72 -18.87 -5.12 13.44
N ALA A 73 -19.76 -5.67 14.28
CA ALA A 73 -20.03 -5.10 15.59
C ALA A 73 -18.77 -5.10 16.47
N ALA A 74 -18.04 -6.21 16.50
CA ALA A 74 -16.76 -6.31 17.20
C ALA A 74 -15.70 -5.36 16.60
N TYR A 75 -15.66 -5.21 15.27
CA TYR A 75 -14.73 -4.29 14.62
C TYR A 75 -15.02 -2.82 14.94
N ILE A 76 -16.29 -2.43 15.00
CA ILE A 76 -16.69 -1.06 15.41
C ILE A 76 -16.22 -0.77 16.83
N ASP A 77 -16.43 -1.71 17.77
CA ASP A 77 -15.96 -1.56 19.14
C ASP A 77 -14.42 -1.52 19.20
N ALA A 78 -13.73 -2.35 18.43
CA ALA A 78 -12.27 -2.36 18.37
C ALA A 78 -11.70 -1.04 17.81
N VAL A 79 -12.32 -0.46 16.77
CA VAL A 79 -11.92 0.85 16.23
C VAL A 79 -12.02 1.94 17.29
N ARG A 80 -13.11 1.97 18.07
CA ARG A 80 -13.24 2.91 19.20
C ARG A 80 -12.06 2.75 20.17
N LEU A 81 -11.69 1.52 20.51
CA LEU A 81 -10.57 1.28 21.43
C LEU A 81 -9.20 1.59 20.82
N ILE A 82 -9.01 1.47 19.50
CA ILE A 82 -7.80 1.95 18.80
C ILE A 82 -7.64 3.47 18.97
N ILE A 83 -8.75 4.23 18.95
CA ILE A 83 -8.73 5.68 19.19
C ILE A 83 -8.48 6.01 20.67
N GLU A 84 -9.21 5.35 21.57
CA GLU A 84 -9.13 5.61 23.01
C GLU A 84 -7.81 5.14 23.65
N GLN A 85 -7.19 4.12 23.06
CA GLN A 85 -5.91 3.53 23.49
C GLN A 85 -5.86 3.15 24.98
N PRO A 86 -6.85 2.41 25.51
CA PRO A 86 -6.99 2.15 26.95
C PRO A 86 -5.90 1.24 27.54
N ASN A 87 -5.22 0.45 26.70
CA ASN A 87 -4.19 -0.49 27.10
C ASN A 87 -3.03 -0.53 26.07
N GLU A 88 -1.97 -1.28 26.37
CA GLU A 88 -0.80 -1.37 25.48
C GLU A 88 -1.11 -2.02 24.13
N PHE A 89 -2.08 -2.93 24.06
CA PHE A 89 -2.48 -3.57 22.81
C PHE A 89 -3.06 -2.55 21.83
N TYR A 90 -4.04 -1.75 22.26
CA TYR A 90 -4.63 -0.72 21.41
C TYR A 90 -3.69 0.45 21.10
N LYS A 91 -2.78 0.81 22.03
CA LYS A 91 -1.67 1.73 21.72
C LYS A 91 -0.76 1.18 20.62
N ALA A 92 -0.56 -0.14 20.59
CA ALA A 92 0.23 -0.78 19.56
C ALA A 92 -0.47 -0.75 18.21
N LEU A 93 -1.76 -1.11 18.18
CA LEU A 93 -2.59 -1.06 16.98
C LEU A 93 -2.62 0.36 16.38
N ALA A 94 -2.73 1.39 17.23
CA ALA A 94 -2.71 2.79 16.79
C ALA A 94 -1.38 3.23 16.13
N ARG A 95 -0.32 2.43 16.23
CA ARG A 95 0.99 2.66 15.60
C ARG A 95 1.23 1.81 14.34
N GLY A 96 0.22 1.07 13.89
CA GLY A 96 0.29 0.26 12.68
C GLY A 96 0.57 -1.22 12.92
N VAL A 97 0.26 -2.03 11.92
CA VAL A 97 0.29 -3.50 12.01
C VAL A 97 1.70 -4.03 12.28
N LEU A 98 2.72 -3.38 11.70
CA LEU A 98 4.10 -3.81 11.88
C LEU A 98 4.57 -3.59 13.33
N HIS A 99 4.15 -2.49 13.97
CA HIS A 99 4.48 -2.23 15.36
C HIS A 99 3.77 -3.22 16.30
N ALA A 100 2.46 -3.43 16.08
CA ALA A 100 1.69 -4.41 16.85
C ALA A 100 2.29 -5.82 16.72
N ALA A 101 2.58 -6.26 15.50
CA ALA A 101 3.19 -7.56 15.25
C ALA A 101 4.56 -7.71 15.92
N SER A 102 5.39 -6.66 15.94
CA SER A 102 6.70 -6.73 16.60
C SER A 102 6.63 -6.93 18.13
N MET A 103 5.50 -6.61 18.76
CA MET A 103 5.33 -6.77 20.22
C MET A 103 4.63 -8.06 20.58
N TYR A 104 3.67 -8.49 19.75
CA TYR A 104 2.81 -9.63 20.06
C TYR A 104 3.14 -10.88 19.25
N GLY A 105 3.80 -10.75 18.10
CA GLY A 105 4.11 -11.82 17.15
C GLY A 105 3.24 -11.73 15.88
N GLY A 106 3.30 -12.76 15.03
CA GLY A 106 2.48 -12.81 13.81
C GLY A 106 3.02 -11.93 12.68
N GLU A 107 4.32 -11.64 12.70
CA GLU A 107 4.98 -10.86 11.67
C GLU A 107 4.81 -11.50 10.30
N ASP A 108 4.74 -12.83 10.14
CA ASP A 108 4.60 -13.45 8.81
C ASP A 108 3.33 -13.04 8.04
N TYR A 109 2.29 -12.61 8.75
CA TYR A 109 1.01 -12.17 8.17
C TYR A 109 0.65 -10.73 8.50
N ALA A 110 1.58 -9.95 9.05
CA ALA A 110 1.49 -8.50 9.11
C ALA A 110 1.71 -7.90 7.70
N LEU A 111 0.64 -7.73 6.93
CA LEU A 111 0.68 -7.26 5.54
C LEU A 111 0.98 -5.76 5.44
N ALA A 112 2.25 -5.39 5.62
CA ALA A 112 2.77 -4.04 5.45
C ALA A 112 4.08 -4.03 4.67
N PHE A 113 4.27 -2.99 3.87
CA PHE A 113 5.42 -2.76 2.99
C PHE A 113 6.06 -1.41 3.34
N GLY A 114 7.33 -1.41 3.74
CA GLY A 114 8.00 -0.19 4.21
C GLY A 114 7.31 0.48 5.41
N GLY A 115 6.56 -0.30 6.20
CA GLY A 115 5.78 0.21 7.35
C GLY A 115 4.36 0.69 7.01
N ASN A 116 3.94 0.65 5.75
CA ASN A 116 2.61 1.05 5.31
C ASN A 116 1.76 -0.17 4.94
N GLU A 117 0.51 -0.20 5.39
CA GLU A 117 -0.40 -1.34 5.23
C GLU A 117 -0.75 -1.63 3.76
N MET A 118 -0.94 -2.92 3.46
CA MET A 118 -1.14 -3.44 2.11
C MET A 118 -2.43 -2.92 1.45
N PRO A 119 -2.38 -2.49 0.17
CA PRO A 119 -3.57 -2.23 -0.67
C PRO A 119 -4.17 -3.51 -1.26
N ARG A 120 -5.35 -3.44 -1.90
CA ARG A 120 -6.04 -4.61 -2.53
C ARG A 120 -5.36 -5.15 -3.80
N TYR A 121 -4.04 -5.32 -3.81
CA TYR A 121 -3.30 -5.78 -4.99
C TYR A 121 -2.37 -6.95 -4.65
N HIS A 122 -2.92 -8.17 -4.76
CA HIS A 122 -2.14 -9.40 -4.86
C HIS A 122 -2.18 -9.92 -6.32
N THR A 123 -1.70 -9.09 -7.25
CA THR A 123 -1.81 -9.34 -8.70
C THR A 123 -0.58 -10.04 -9.29
N GLY A 124 0.57 -9.93 -8.63
CA GLY A 124 1.85 -10.42 -9.10
C GLY A 124 3.02 -9.77 -8.35
N PRO A 125 4.28 -10.02 -8.76
CA PRO A 125 5.45 -9.46 -8.11
C PRO A 125 5.54 -7.93 -8.27
N GLY A 126 5.03 -7.36 -9.37
CA GLY A 126 5.05 -5.93 -9.62
C GLY A 126 4.27 -5.14 -8.58
N ALA A 127 3.09 -5.59 -8.15
CA ALA A 127 2.32 -4.92 -7.09
C ALA A 127 3.11 -4.80 -5.77
N HIS A 128 3.72 -5.89 -5.33
CA HIS A 128 4.48 -5.92 -4.07
C HIS A 128 5.78 -5.13 -4.17
N ILE A 129 6.54 -5.30 -5.27
CA ILE A 129 7.77 -4.54 -5.51
C ILE A 129 7.45 -3.04 -5.62
N GLY A 130 6.39 -2.67 -6.34
CA GLY A 130 5.93 -1.29 -6.47
C GLY A 130 5.59 -0.65 -5.12
N ALA A 131 4.87 -1.37 -4.25
CA ALA A 131 4.60 -0.92 -2.89
C ALA A 131 5.88 -0.84 -2.02
N LEU A 132 6.86 -1.72 -2.23
CA LEU A 132 8.12 -1.71 -1.49
C LEU A 132 9.05 -0.56 -1.89
N ILE A 133 9.15 -0.27 -3.18
CA ILE A 133 10.07 0.77 -3.68
C ILE A 133 9.41 2.15 -3.69
N GLY A 134 8.09 2.22 -3.86
CA GLY A 134 7.33 3.47 -3.92
C GLY A 134 7.73 4.48 -2.84
N ALA A 135 7.83 5.76 -3.23
CA ALA A 135 8.32 6.82 -2.36
C ALA A 135 7.62 6.86 -0.99
N ARG A 136 6.30 6.61 -0.93
CA ARG A 136 5.51 6.53 0.31
C ARG A 136 4.91 5.14 0.55
N HIS A 137 5.43 4.11 -0.11
CA HIS A 137 4.96 2.74 -0.01
C HIS A 137 3.47 2.53 -0.33
N SER A 138 2.99 3.25 -1.35
CA SER A 138 1.58 3.27 -1.77
C SER A 138 1.41 2.84 -3.23
N HIS A 139 0.33 2.12 -3.52
CA HIS A 139 -0.09 1.79 -4.90
C HIS A 139 -0.41 3.04 -5.75
N LEU A 140 -0.56 4.21 -5.12
CA LEU A 140 -0.72 5.48 -5.82
C LEU A 140 0.61 6.09 -6.28
N ASP A 141 1.73 5.74 -5.62
CA ASP A 141 3.06 6.15 -6.06
C ASP A 141 3.58 5.25 -7.18
N ASN A 142 3.16 3.98 -7.18
CA ASN A 142 3.60 3.00 -8.15
C ASN A 142 2.46 2.02 -8.50
N ALA A 143 2.04 1.96 -9.76
CA ALA A 143 1.01 1.03 -10.22
C ALA A 143 1.56 -0.29 -10.74
N GLY A 144 2.44 -0.93 -9.97
CA GLY A 144 2.95 -2.26 -10.28
C GLY A 144 1.85 -3.32 -10.47
N TYR A 145 0.68 -3.15 -9.85
CA TYR A 145 -0.48 -4.01 -10.11
C TYR A 145 -0.96 -3.95 -11.56
N SER A 146 -0.85 -2.78 -12.20
CA SER A 146 -1.23 -2.60 -13.60
C SER A 146 -0.19 -3.23 -14.53
N VAL A 147 1.08 -3.24 -14.12
CA VAL A 147 2.15 -3.97 -14.83
C VAL A 147 1.89 -5.47 -14.77
N ASP A 148 1.52 -5.99 -13.60
CA ASP A 148 1.17 -7.40 -13.44
C ASP A 148 0.00 -7.80 -14.38
N GLN A 149 -1.07 -7.00 -14.36
CA GLN A 149 -2.30 -7.30 -15.08
C GLN A 149 -2.18 -7.17 -16.60
N ASN A 150 -1.38 -6.22 -17.10
CA ASN A 150 -1.30 -5.91 -18.54
C ASN A 150 -0.09 -6.54 -19.23
N ILE A 151 1.00 -6.81 -18.49
CA ILE A 151 2.26 -7.29 -19.08
C ILE A 151 2.52 -8.73 -18.64
N LEU A 152 2.53 -8.99 -17.33
CA LEU A 152 2.89 -10.31 -16.80
C LEU A 152 1.82 -11.39 -17.06
N SER A 153 0.58 -10.98 -17.30
CA SER A 153 -0.50 -11.88 -17.75
C SER A 153 -0.24 -12.47 -19.14
N GLU A 154 0.57 -11.79 -19.97
CA GLU A 154 0.86 -12.19 -21.36
C GLU A 154 2.30 -12.67 -21.56
N LYS A 155 3.27 -12.12 -20.80
CA LYS A 155 4.71 -12.38 -20.97
C LYS A 155 5.45 -12.33 -19.63
N GLN A 156 6.35 -13.29 -19.39
CA GLN A 156 7.32 -13.18 -18.30
C GLN A 156 8.42 -12.16 -18.64
N ILE A 157 8.74 -11.29 -17.68
CA ILE A 157 9.82 -10.30 -17.79
C ILE A 157 10.89 -10.55 -16.72
N SER A 158 12.12 -10.07 -16.96
CA SER A 158 13.20 -10.21 -15.98
C SER A 158 13.03 -9.23 -14.81
N PRO A 159 13.68 -9.47 -13.65
CA PRO A 159 13.70 -8.51 -12.56
C PRO A 159 14.16 -7.11 -12.99
N GLU A 160 15.14 -7.03 -13.90
CA GLU A 160 15.66 -5.78 -14.42
C GLU A 160 14.61 -5.01 -15.26
N GLU A 161 13.94 -5.70 -16.21
CA GLU A 161 12.88 -5.11 -17.05
C GLU A 161 11.69 -4.63 -16.18
N LEU A 162 11.34 -5.41 -15.15
CA LEU A 162 10.29 -5.02 -14.20
C LEU A 162 10.68 -3.76 -13.43
N VAL A 163 11.87 -3.70 -12.83
CA VAL A 163 12.33 -2.53 -12.06
C VAL A 163 12.39 -1.28 -12.93
N GLU A 164 12.87 -1.38 -14.16
CA GLU A 164 12.89 -0.26 -15.10
C GLU A 164 11.48 0.26 -15.41
N THR A 165 10.54 -0.66 -15.61
CA THR A 165 9.13 -0.33 -15.84
C THR A 165 8.53 0.38 -14.62
N LEU A 166 8.74 -0.16 -13.42
CA LEU A 166 8.20 0.40 -12.18
C LEU A 166 8.78 1.79 -11.87
N LEU A 167 10.09 1.98 -12.07
CA LEU A 167 10.73 3.29 -11.87
C LEU A 167 10.24 4.32 -12.89
N ALA A 168 10.09 3.95 -14.15
CA ALA A 168 9.55 4.85 -15.18
C ALA A 168 8.10 5.27 -14.85
N GLU A 169 7.29 4.32 -14.40
CA GLU A 169 5.90 4.53 -14.00
C GLU A 169 5.79 5.53 -12.83
N GLU A 170 6.58 5.33 -11.77
CA GLU A 170 6.58 6.22 -10.61
C GLU A 170 7.15 7.61 -10.90
N ARG A 171 8.20 7.71 -11.73
CA ARG A 171 8.77 8.99 -12.16
C ARG A 171 7.75 9.83 -12.91
N TRP A 172 6.95 9.22 -13.79
CA TRP A 172 5.87 9.91 -14.47
C TRP A 172 4.79 10.41 -13.50
N ARG A 173 4.45 9.59 -12.48
CA ARG A 173 3.51 10.00 -11.42
C ARG A 173 3.98 11.20 -10.62
N GLN A 174 5.29 11.44 -10.51
CA GLN A 174 5.79 12.64 -9.83
C GLN A 174 5.35 13.92 -10.54
N THR A 175 5.38 13.92 -11.88
CA THR A 175 4.87 15.04 -12.68
C THR A 175 3.38 15.23 -12.48
N LEU A 176 2.59 14.16 -12.60
CA LEU A 176 1.14 14.22 -12.44
C LEU A 176 0.71 14.71 -11.04
N SER A 177 1.31 14.15 -9.99
CA SER A 177 0.99 14.51 -8.61
C SER A 177 1.44 15.92 -8.24
N SER A 178 2.56 16.40 -8.78
CA SER A 178 3.03 17.78 -8.56
C SER A 178 2.09 18.82 -9.20
N LEU A 179 1.40 18.45 -10.27
CA LEU A 179 0.37 19.25 -10.92
C LEU A 179 -1.03 19.05 -10.30
N VAL A 180 -1.13 18.24 -9.24
CA VAL A 180 -2.39 17.90 -8.57
C VAL A 180 -3.41 17.28 -9.55
N ILE A 181 -2.92 16.56 -10.56
CA ILE A 181 -3.77 15.87 -11.53
C ILE A 181 -4.31 14.59 -10.88
N CYS A 182 -5.63 14.44 -10.89
CA CYS A 182 -6.27 13.21 -10.44
C CYS A 182 -5.74 12.02 -11.27
N PHE A 183 -5.28 10.96 -10.59
CA PHE A 183 -4.75 9.79 -11.29
C PHE A 183 -5.80 9.05 -12.13
N PHE A 184 -7.10 9.22 -11.89
CA PHE A 184 -8.12 8.71 -12.80
C PHE A 184 -8.14 9.43 -14.16
N ALA A 185 -7.66 10.67 -14.22
CA ALA A 185 -7.54 11.44 -15.45
C ALA A 185 -6.18 11.27 -16.15
N ARG A 186 -5.29 10.40 -15.66
CA ARG A 186 -3.93 10.21 -16.23
C ARG A 186 -3.93 9.77 -17.70
N GLY A 187 -4.99 9.11 -18.16
CA GLY A 187 -5.17 8.75 -19.57
C GLY A 187 -5.39 9.96 -20.48
N ILE A 188 -5.95 11.05 -19.96
CA ILE A 188 -6.25 12.30 -20.67
C ILE A 188 -5.06 13.27 -20.59
N TYR A 189 -4.49 13.40 -19.39
CA TYR A 189 -3.34 14.28 -19.13
C TYR A 189 -2.02 13.60 -19.52
N GLN A 190 -1.86 13.33 -20.81
CA GLN A 190 -0.59 12.93 -21.42
C GLN A 190 0.36 14.13 -21.57
N PRO A 191 1.67 13.92 -21.80
CA PRO A 191 2.66 14.99 -21.84
C PRO A 191 2.27 16.18 -22.72
N ASP A 192 1.78 15.94 -23.94
CA ASP A 192 1.39 17.02 -24.86
C ASP A 192 0.22 17.86 -24.33
N THR A 193 -0.76 17.22 -23.69
CA THR A 193 -1.91 17.89 -23.06
C THR A 193 -1.45 18.74 -21.88
N ILE A 194 -0.52 18.22 -21.07
CA ILE A 194 0.05 18.95 -19.93
C ILE A 194 0.85 20.17 -20.43
N CYS A 195 1.74 19.99 -21.41
CA CYS A 195 2.50 21.09 -22.00
C CYS A 195 1.59 22.20 -22.54
N LYS A 196 0.53 21.83 -23.29
CA LYS A 196 -0.46 22.81 -23.80
C LYS A 196 -1.18 23.55 -22.68
N SER A 197 -1.51 22.86 -21.59
CA SER A 197 -2.19 23.46 -20.43
C SER A 197 -1.25 24.43 -19.70
N LEU A 198 -0.01 24.00 -19.44
CA LEU A 198 1.02 24.79 -18.77
C LEU A 198 1.46 26.03 -19.56
N HIS A 199 1.43 25.96 -20.89
CA HIS A 199 1.69 27.12 -21.75
C HIS A 199 0.72 28.28 -21.48
N SER A 200 -0.52 27.99 -21.06
CA SER A 200 -1.51 29.04 -20.70
C SER A 200 -1.14 29.79 -19.41
N ALA A 201 -0.18 29.28 -18.64
CA ALA A 201 0.39 29.90 -17.45
C ALA A 201 1.87 30.30 -17.66
N ASP A 202 2.27 30.53 -18.92
CA ASP A 202 3.62 30.94 -19.32
C ASP A 202 4.76 29.93 -19.03
N PHE A 203 4.41 28.67 -18.75
CA PHE A 203 5.37 27.58 -18.65
C PHE A 203 5.61 26.94 -20.02
N ASN A 204 6.72 27.30 -20.65
CA ASN A 204 7.14 26.77 -21.95
C ASN A 204 7.95 25.47 -21.81
N LEU A 205 7.31 24.41 -21.32
CA LEU A 205 7.92 23.09 -21.13
C LEU A 205 7.65 22.15 -22.31
N THR A 206 8.58 21.26 -22.57
CA THR A 206 8.42 20.14 -23.53
C THR A 206 8.08 18.84 -22.80
N PRO A 207 7.57 17.80 -23.51
CA PRO A 207 7.41 16.47 -22.92
C PRO A 207 8.69 15.90 -22.30
N VAL A 208 9.85 16.19 -22.89
CA VAL A 208 11.17 15.77 -22.37
C VAL A 208 11.45 16.46 -21.04
N ASP A 209 11.11 17.74 -20.91
CA ASP A 209 11.23 18.46 -19.63
C ASP A 209 10.34 17.85 -18.55
N LEU A 210 9.10 17.47 -18.89
CA LEU A 210 8.18 16.84 -17.93
C LEU A 210 8.72 15.52 -17.39
N TYR A 211 9.30 14.67 -18.25
CA TYR A 211 9.91 13.41 -17.80
C TYR A 211 11.16 13.65 -16.96
N ARG A 212 12.03 14.59 -17.37
CA ARG A 212 13.22 14.96 -16.60
C ARG A 212 12.85 15.50 -15.21
N ILE A 213 11.89 16.41 -15.13
CA ILE A 213 11.40 16.97 -13.86
C ILE A 213 10.83 15.86 -12.97
N GLY A 214 10.02 14.94 -13.53
CA GLY A 214 9.49 13.80 -12.78
C GLY A 214 10.59 12.90 -12.21
N GLU A 215 11.65 12.64 -12.98
CA GLU A 215 12.82 11.92 -12.52
C GLU A 215 13.59 12.67 -11.41
N GLU A 216 13.81 13.98 -11.57
CA GLU A 216 14.47 14.82 -10.56
C GLU A 216 13.70 14.81 -9.23
N ILE A 217 12.37 15.00 -9.27
CA ILE A 217 11.51 14.96 -8.07
C ILE A 217 11.58 13.58 -7.40
N HIS A 218 11.53 12.51 -8.18
CA HIS A 218 11.65 11.14 -7.67
C HIS A 218 12.99 10.93 -6.95
N ARG A 219 14.10 11.37 -7.56
CA ARG A 219 15.44 11.28 -6.96
C ARG A 219 15.54 12.09 -5.67
N GLU A 220 14.97 13.29 -5.61
CA GLU A 220 14.97 14.09 -4.37
C GLU A 220 14.14 13.45 -3.26
N LYS A 221 13.00 12.81 -3.58
CA LYS A 221 12.23 12.03 -2.60
C LYS A 221 13.05 10.86 -2.05
N TYR A 222 13.76 10.13 -2.91
CA TYR A 222 14.64 9.05 -2.48
C TYR A 222 15.84 9.54 -1.66
N ARG A 223 16.46 10.65 -2.07
CA ARG A 223 17.54 11.29 -1.30
C ARG A 223 17.06 11.66 0.10
N PHE A 224 15.85 12.23 0.21
CA PHE A 224 15.22 12.49 1.50
C PHE A 224 15.04 11.20 2.31
N LYS A 225 14.43 10.15 1.73
CA LYS A 225 14.24 8.85 2.42
C LYS A 225 15.55 8.30 2.97
N ILE A 226 16.59 8.22 2.14
CA ILE A 226 17.90 7.67 2.52
C ILE A 226 18.55 8.52 3.61
N ARG A 227 18.45 9.86 3.53
CA ARG A 227 18.94 10.78 4.56
C ARG A 227 18.26 10.53 5.91
N GLU A 228 16.96 10.22 5.92
CA GLU A 228 16.20 9.88 7.13
C GLU A 228 16.36 8.41 7.57
N GLY A 229 17.28 7.65 6.96
CA GLY A 229 17.65 6.29 7.38
C GLY A 229 16.90 5.16 6.67
N PHE A 230 16.13 5.45 5.61
CA PHE A 230 15.52 4.41 4.78
C PHE A 230 16.58 3.58 4.04
N SER A 231 16.41 2.26 4.03
CA SER A 231 17.25 1.33 3.26
C SER A 231 16.38 0.29 2.55
N LEU A 232 16.65 0.08 1.26
CA LEU A 232 16.02 -0.97 0.47
C LEU A 232 16.49 -2.38 0.89
N GLU A 233 17.71 -2.50 1.43
CA GLU A 233 18.28 -3.80 1.86
C GLU A 233 17.51 -4.41 3.04
N ASN A 234 16.98 -3.55 3.91
CA ASN A 234 16.33 -3.96 5.16
C ASN A 234 14.81 -4.09 5.02
N LEU A 235 14.29 -4.10 3.79
CA LEU A 235 12.85 -4.23 3.55
C LEU A 235 12.36 -5.64 3.91
N ARG A 236 11.41 -5.68 4.85
CA ARG A 236 10.68 -6.90 5.21
C ARG A 236 9.70 -7.26 4.10
N LEU A 237 9.63 -8.55 3.78
CA LEU A 237 8.63 -9.15 2.92
C LEU A 237 7.66 -9.96 3.80
N PRO A 238 6.34 -9.66 3.82
CA PRO A 238 5.38 -10.48 4.55
C PRO A 238 5.32 -11.90 3.99
N GLY A 239 5.57 -12.93 4.81
CA GLY A 239 5.59 -14.34 4.38
C GLY A 239 4.30 -14.77 3.68
N ARG A 240 3.15 -14.26 4.14
CA ARG A 240 1.82 -14.57 3.59
C ARG A 240 1.68 -14.34 2.08
N ILE A 241 2.44 -13.41 1.48
CA ILE A 241 2.36 -13.16 0.04
C ILE A 241 2.92 -14.33 -0.80
N PHE A 242 3.77 -15.18 -0.22
CA PHE A 242 4.35 -16.34 -0.91
C PHE A 242 3.51 -17.60 -0.75
N GLU A 243 2.59 -17.61 0.21
CA GLU A 243 1.71 -18.76 0.51
C GLU A 243 0.52 -18.84 -0.46
N THR A 244 0.09 -17.69 -0.99
CA THR A 244 -1.11 -17.54 -1.82
C THR A 244 -0.77 -17.44 -3.30
N GLN A 245 -1.73 -17.81 -4.17
CA GLN A 245 -1.57 -17.67 -5.62
C GLN A 245 -2.02 -16.29 -6.07
N SER A 246 -1.21 -15.65 -6.91
CA SER A 246 -1.61 -14.48 -7.68
C SER A 246 -2.15 -14.90 -9.06
N PRO A 247 -2.85 -14.00 -9.79
CA PRO A 247 -3.25 -14.23 -11.18
C PRO A 247 -2.11 -14.63 -12.13
N VAL A 248 -0.87 -14.23 -11.83
CA VAL A 248 0.33 -14.57 -12.63
C VAL A 248 1.14 -15.74 -12.05
N GLY A 249 0.58 -16.46 -11.06
CA GLY A 249 1.19 -17.62 -10.43
C GLY A 249 1.66 -17.37 -8.99
N LYS A 250 2.42 -18.32 -8.43
CA LYS A 250 3.06 -18.16 -7.13
C LYS A 250 4.23 -17.18 -7.23
N LEU A 251 4.37 -16.33 -6.22
CA LEU A 251 5.48 -15.38 -6.13
C LEU A 251 6.77 -16.09 -5.75
N ASP A 252 7.88 -15.63 -6.31
CA ASP A 252 9.22 -16.08 -6.00
C ASP A 252 9.94 -15.02 -5.17
N GLU A 253 10.35 -15.39 -3.95
CA GLU A 253 11.06 -14.50 -3.04
C GLU A 253 12.43 -14.09 -3.60
N GLU A 254 13.13 -14.99 -4.29
CA GLU A 254 14.44 -14.66 -4.87
C GLU A 254 14.30 -13.61 -5.97
N PHE A 255 13.26 -13.72 -6.80
CA PHE A 255 12.90 -12.74 -7.82
C PHE A 255 12.66 -11.36 -7.20
N ILE A 256 11.84 -11.27 -6.16
CA ILE A 256 11.53 -10.00 -5.47
C ILE A 256 12.80 -9.39 -4.86
N ARG A 257 13.60 -10.20 -4.16
CA ARG A 257 14.86 -9.72 -3.55
C ARG A 257 15.86 -9.25 -4.59
N ARG A 258 15.96 -9.93 -5.74
CA ARG A 258 16.80 -9.50 -6.86
C ARG A 258 16.32 -8.16 -7.43
N ALA A 259 15.01 -8.00 -7.65
CA ALA A 259 14.44 -6.74 -8.11
C ALA A 259 14.74 -5.57 -7.15
N ILE A 260 14.63 -5.78 -5.83
CA ILE A 260 14.94 -4.75 -4.83
C ILE A 260 16.42 -4.33 -4.90
N ARG A 261 17.35 -5.29 -5.05
CA ARG A 261 18.79 -4.98 -5.23
C ARG A 261 19.07 -4.17 -6.49
N ILE A 262 18.45 -4.53 -7.61
CA ILE A 262 18.58 -3.78 -8.88
C ILE A 262 18.02 -2.36 -8.72
N CYS A 263 16.88 -2.21 -8.02
CA CYS A 263 16.31 -0.91 -7.74
C CYS A 263 17.28 -0.05 -6.92
N GLN A 264 17.90 -0.61 -5.89
CA GLN A 264 18.90 0.08 -5.07
C GLN A 264 20.05 0.65 -5.89
N GLU A 265 20.62 -0.14 -6.80
CA GLU A 265 21.68 0.32 -7.71
C GLU A 265 21.23 1.47 -8.61
N LYS A 266 19.97 1.44 -9.07
CA LYS A 266 19.41 2.46 -9.97
C LYS A 266 19.00 3.76 -9.26
N VAL A 267 18.61 3.71 -7.99
CA VAL A 267 18.20 4.91 -7.23
C VAL A 267 19.34 5.55 -6.44
N ALA A 268 20.46 4.85 -6.26
CA ALA A 268 21.68 5.40 -5.65
C ALA A 268 22.49 6.33 -6.60
N LEU A 269 22.11 6.40 -7.88
CA LEU A 269 22.71 7.23 -8.95
C LEU A 269 21.93 8.52 -9.22
#